data_AF-A0A840ANF4-F1
#
_entry.id   AF-A0A840ANF4-F1
#
_cell.length_a   1.000
_cell.length_b   1.000
_cell.length_c   1.000
_cell.angle_alpha   90.00
_cell.angle_beta   90.00
_cell.angle_gamma   90.00
#
_symmetry.space_group_name_H-M   'P 1'
#
loop_
_entity.id
_entity.type
_entity.pdbx_description
1 polymer ?
#
loop_
_entity_poly.entity_id
_entity_poly.type
_entity_poly.pdbx_seq_one_letter_code
_entity_poly.pdbx_strand_id
1 'polypeptide(L)'
;MPNLKIYVDEAVWAERSEQLGAALTPVRNMLCKEFNVDVSLCHLAIVPVQGLSDQASVSAEIQILPRPERTNDLIRSACEKLRDLLDQASERRSSVRATALDPATYIALR
;
A
#
# COMPACT_ATOMS: atom_id res chain seq x y z
N MET A 1 -2.28 -3.95 -11.61
CA MET A 1 -3.26 -3.15 -10.87
C MET A 1 -3.09 -3.45 -9.39
N PRO A 2 -2.15 -2.80 -8.70
CA PRO A 2 -2.15 -2.74 -7.25
C PRO A 2 -3.25 -1.78 -6.80
N ASN A 3 -4.15 -2.26 -5.95
CA ASN A 3 -5.10 -1.42 -5.22
C ASN A 3 -4.65 -1.36 -3.77
N LEU A 4 -4.16 -0.20 -3.34
CA LEU A 4 -3.56 0.02 -2.03
C LEU A 4 -4.45 0.94 -1.20
N LYS A 5 -4.77 0.50 0.01
CA LYS A 5 -5.35 1.33 1.07
C LYS A 5 -4.34 1.45 2.20
N ILE A 6 -4.06 2.68 2.62
CA ILE A 6 -3.20 3.00 3.76
C ILE A 6 -4.11 3.56 4.85
N TYR A 7 -4.35 2.78 5.89
CA TYR A 7 -5.10 3.20 7.06
C TYR A 7 -4.14 3.84 8.06
N VAL A 8 -4.46 5.07 8.48
CA VAL A 8 -3.61 5.87 9.36
C VAL A 8 -4.45 6.29 10.55
N ASP A 9 -3.99 5.97 11.76
CA ASP A 9 -4.63 6.45 12.97
C ASP A 9 -4.74 7.98 12.98
N GLU A 10 -5.86 8.52 13.46
CA GLU A 10 -6.13 9.96 13.44
C GLU A 10 -5.04 10.80 14.13
N ALA A 11 -4.41 10.29 15.20
CA ALA A 11 -3.33 11.01 15.87
C ALA A 11 -2.09 11.14 14.98
N VAL A 12 -1.75 10.06 14.25
CA VAL A 12 -0.64 10.07 13.28
C VAL A 12 -1.00 10.90 12.06
N TRP A 13 -2.24 10.84 11.60
CA TRP A 13 -2.71 11.63 10.47
C TRP A 13 -2.62 13.14 10.77
N ALA A 14 -3.06 13.56 11.97
CA ALA A 14 -2.95 14.96 12.40
C ALA A 14 -1.49 15.46 12.46
N GLU A 15 -0.54 14.57 12.77
CA GLU A 15 0.89 14.89 12.86
C GLU A 15 1.59 14.86 11.49
N ARG A 16 1.24 13.92 10.61
CA ARG A 16 2.06 13.50 9.45
C ARG A 16 1.34 13.49 8.10
N SER A 17 0.15 14.08 7.99
CA SER A 17 -0.64 14.04 6.76
C SER A 17 0.11 14.55 5.52
N GLU A 18 0.95 15.57 5.67
CA GLU A 18 1.73 16.13 4.55
C GLU A 18 2.79 15.15 4.05
N GLN A 19 3.58 14.57 4.96
CA GLN A 19 4.64 13.61 4.63
C GLN A 19 4.05 12.32 4.06
N LEU A 20 2.95 11.84 4.65
CA LEU A 20 2.21 10.68 4.14
C LEU A 20 1.61 10.94 2.77
N GLY A 21 1.04 12.13 2.53
CA GLY A 21 0.55 12.55 1.22
C GLY A 21 1.66 12.63 0.17
N ALA A 22 2.81 13.21 0.53
CA ALA A 22 3.99 13.30 -0.33
C ALA A 22 4.55 11.91 -0.68
N ALA A 23 4.43 10.92 0.22
CA ALA A 23 4.89 9.55 -0.01
C ALA A 23 4.07 8.77 -1.05
N LEU A 24 2.83 9.19 -1.38
CA LEU A 24 1.98 8.48 -2.34
C LEU A 24 2.61 8.36 -3.73
N THR A 25 3.29 9.40 -4.21
CA THR A 25 3.94 9.36 -5.53
C THR A 25 5.13 8.40 -5.57
N PRO A 26 6.11 8.47 -4.63
CA PRO A 26 7.15 7.47 -4.48
C PRO A 26 6.62 6.03 -4.35
N VAL A 27 5.60 5.81 -3.52
CA VAL A 27 4.98 4.50 -3.34
C VAL A 27 4.39 3.99 -4.65
N ARG A 28 3.61 4.81 -5.36
CA ARG A 28 3.04 4.44 -6.65
C ARG A 28 4.14 4.06 -7.65
N ASN A 29 5.16 4.90 -7.79
CA ASN A 29 6.24 4.65 -8.75
C ASN A 29 7.01 3.36 -8.42
N MET A 30 7.26 3.11 -7.13
CA MET A 30 7.88 1.87 -6.67
C MET A 30 7.00 0.66 -7.02
N LEU A 31 5.72 0.65 -6.64
CA LEU A 31 4.82 -0.47 -6.90
C LEU A 31 4.63 -0.72 -8.40
N CYS A 32 4.49 0.34 -9.19
CA CYS A 32 4.29 0.20 -10.62
C CYS A 32 5.57 -0.36 -11.31
N LYS A 33 6.77 -0.01 -10.81
CA LYS A 33 8.05 -0.60 -11.23
C LYS A 33 8.17 -2.08 -10.83
N GLU A 34 7.98 -2.41 -9.55
CA GLU A 34 8.15 -3.79 -9.05
C GLU A 34 7.17 -4.76 -9.71
N PHE A 35 5.91 -4.36 -9.91
CA PHE A 35 4.87 -5.22 -10.48
C PHE A 35 4.73 -5.13 -12.00
N ASN A 36 5.57 -4.34 -12.67
CA ASN A 36 5.53 -4.06 -14.10
C ASN A 36 4.10 -3.72 -14.58
N VAL A 37 3.54 -2.64 -14.02
CA VAL A 37 2.18 -2.16 -14.35
C VAL A 37 2.23 -0.71 -14.76
N ASP A 38 1.31 -0.33 -15.64
CA ASP A 38 1.13 1.06 -16.00
C ASP A 38 0.56 1.87 -14.81
N VAL A 39 0.96 3.14 -14.71
CA VAL A 39 0.57 4.06 -13.63
C VAL A 39 -0.94 4.26 -13.57
N SER A 40 -1.63 4.30 -14.73
CA SER A 40 -3.09 4.38 -14.80
C SER A 40 -3.76 3.17 -14.15
N LEU A 41 -3.02 2.05 -13.99
CA LEU A 41 -3.52 0.85 -13.35
C LEU A 41 -3.36 0.83 -11.84
N CYS A 42 -2.64 1.77 -11.24
CA CYS A 42 -2.37 1.83 -9.82
C CYS A 42 -3.44 2.70 -9.11
N HIS A 43 -4.09 2.19 -8.05
CA HIS A 43 -5.02 2.98 -7.21
C HIS A 43 -4.51 3.01 -5.77
N LEU A 44 -4.25 4.21 -5.23
CA LEU A 44 -3.72 4.39 -3.89
C LEU A 44 -4.62 5.38 -3.15
N ALA A 45 -4.92 5.10 -1.88
CA ALA A 45 -5.63 6.03 -1.02
C ALA A 45 -5.16 5.93 0.43
N ILE A 46 -5.14 7.06 1.11
CA ILE A 46 -4.98 7.14 2.56
C ILE A 46 -6.35 7.31 3.19
N VAL A 47 -6.61 6.58 4.26
CA VAL A 47 -7.86 6.58 5.01
C VAL A 47 -7.54 6.83 6.49
N PRO A 48 -7.86 8.01 7.03
CA PRO A 48 -7.79 8.24 8.47
C PRO A 48 -8.77 7.32 9.20
N VAL A 49 -8.34 6.73 10.31
CA VAL A 49 -9.15 5.81 11.12
C VAL A 49 -8.95 6.05 12.60
N GLN A 50 -9.92 5.64 13.42
CA GLN A 50 -9.76 5.56 14.87
C GLN A 50 -9.50 4.11 15.27
N GLY A 51 -8.35 3.87 15.89
CA GLY A 51 -7.89 2.54 16.24
C GLY A 51 -7.78 2.28 17.74
N LEU A 52 -7.55 1.02 18.11
CA LEU A 52 -7.04 0.68 19.44
C LEU A 52 -5.57 1.09 19.55
N SER A 53 -5.11 1.43 20.75
CA SER A 53 -3.73 1.89 20.98
C SER A 53 -2.68 0.79 20.89
N ASP A 54 -3.08 -0.48 20.90
CA ASP A 54 -2.21 -1.67 20.90
C ASP A 54 -2.03 -2.31 19.51
N GLN A 55 -2.60 -1.70 18.46
CA GLN A 55 -2.40 -2.12 17.07
C GLN A 55 -1.45 -1.18 16.32
N ALA A 56 -1.06 -1.56 15.10
CA ALA A 56 -0.26 -0.70 14.25
C ALA A 56 -1.04 0.59 13.89
N SER A 57 -0.48 1.76 14.23
CA SER A 57 -1.06 3.06 13.93
C SER A 57 -1.03 3.42 12.44
N VAL A 58 -0.26 2.67 11.64
CA VAL A 58 -0.26 2.71 10.18
C VAL A 58 -0.32 1.29 9.65
N SER A 59 -1.28 1.03 8.77
CA SER A 59 -1.42 -0.25 8.09
C SER A 59 -1.73 -0.08 6.62
N ALA A 60 -1.15 -0.93 5.79
CA ALA A 60 -1.36 -0.94 4.36
C ALA A 60 -1.94 -2.28 3.92
N GLU A 61 -2.97 -2.22 3.10
CA GLU A 61 -3.59 -3.39 2.47
C GLU A 61 -3.49 -3.24 0.97
N ILE A 62 -2.81 -4.19 0.33
CA ILE A 62 -2.61 -4.21 -1.11
C ILE A 62 -3.29 -5.42 -1.72
N GLN A 63 -4.17 -5.18 -2.68
CA GLN A 63 -4.75 -6.21 -3.53
C GLN A 63 -4.02 -6.25 -4.87
N ILE A 64 -3.64 -7.45 -5.29
CA ILE A 64 -2.80 -7.67 -6.48
C ILE A 64 -3.44 -8.75 -7.33
N LEU A 65 -3.63 -8.47 -8.63
CA LEU A 65 -3.99 -9.52 -9.59
C LEU A 65 -2.77 -10.43 -9.83
N PRO A 66 -2.87 -11.76 -9.69
CA PRO A 66 -1.75 -12.65 -9.90
C PRO A 66 -1.32 -12.65 -11.38
N ARG A 67 -0.02 -12.83 -11.59
CA ARG A 67 0.59 -13.10 -12.90
C ARG A 67 1.80 -14.01 -12.68
N PRO A 68 2.21 -14.83 -13.67
CA PRO A 68 3.35 -15.74 -13.52
C PRO A 68 4.64 -15.05 -13.03
N GLU A 69 4.89 -13.81 -13.49
CA GLU A 69 6.05 -13.02 -13.10
C GLU A 69 5.97 -12.44 -11.67
N ARG A 70 4.79 -12.43 -11.02
CA ARG A 70 4.59 -11.91 -9.66
C ARG A 70 4.72 -13.05 -8.64
N THR A 71 5.95 -13.52 -8.46
CA THR A 71 6.26 -14.56 -7.47
C THR A 71 6.01 -14.07 -6.05
N ASN A 72 5.87 -15.00 -5.10
CA ASN A 72 5.74 -14.67 -3.69
C ASN A 72 6.93 -13.85 -3.17
N ASP A 73 8.14 -14.14 -3.64
CA ASP A 73 9.35 -13.41 -3.23
C ASP A 73 9.35 -11.97 -3.74
N LEU A 74 8.91 -11.75 -4.99
CA LEU A 74 8.75 -10.42 -5.55
C LEU A 74 7.68 -9.63 -4.78
N ILE A 75 6.53 -10.25 -4.50
CA ILE A 75 5.45 -9.62 -3.71
C ILE A 75 5.96 -9.26 -2.31
N ARG A 76 6.68 -10.17 -1.65
CA ARG A 76 7.27 -9.94 -0.33
C ARG A 76 8.25 -8.76 -0.37
N SER A 77 9.18 -8.75 -1.31
CA SER A 77 10.15 -7.65 -1.46
C SER A 77 9.46 -6.30 -1.72
N ALA A 78 8.41 -6.27 -2.55
CA ALA A 78 7.62 -5.07 -2.78
C ALA A 78 6.88 -4.60 -1.50
N CYS A 79 6.38 -5.53 -0.69
CA CYS A 79 5.73 -5.21 0.59
C CYS A 79 6.72 -4.68 1.63
N GLU A 80 7.95 -5.19 1.66
CA GLU A 80 9.02 -4.67 2.50
C GLU A 80 9.37 -3.23 2.13
N LYS A 81 9.59 -2.96 0.83
CA LYS A 81 9.83 -1.60 0.32
C LYS A 81 8.67 -0.65 0.60
N LEU A 82 7.44 -1.14 0.46
CA LEU A 82 6.24 -0.37 0.81
C LEU A 82 6.24 -0.01 2.29
N ARG A 83 6.52 -0.98 3.17
CA ARG A 83 6.61 -0.73 4.61
C ARG A 83 7.67 0.33 4.91
N ASP A 84 8.86 0.21 4.34
CA ASP A 84 9.96 1.14 4.63
C ASP A 84 9.62 2.58 4.22
N LEU A 85 8.94 2.78 3.07
CA LEU A 85 8.46 4.10 2.65
C LEU A 85 7.39 4.68 3.59
N LEU A 86 6.48 3.84 4.08
CA LEU A 86 5.44 4.25 5.03
C LEU A 86 6.04 4.53 6.41
N ASP A 87 7.03 3.74 6.84
CA ASP A 87 7.72 3.92 8.11
C ASP A 87 8.49 5.24 8.12
N GLN A 88 9.15 5.57 7.02
CA GLN A 88 9.82 6.85 6.86
C GLN A 88 8.84 8.03 6.88
N ALA A 89 7.69 7.92 6.20
CA ALA A 89 6.72 9.01 6.11
C ALA A 89 5.92 9.22 7.41
N SER A 90 5.63 8.14 8.14
CA SER A 90 4.84 8.19 9.38
C SER A 90 5.67 8.32 10.64
N GLU A 91 6.96 8.02 10.60
CA GLU A 91 7.81 7.79 11.77
C GLU A 91 7.18 6.78 12.76
N ARG A 92 6.50 5.77 12.23
CA ARG A 92 5.89 4.66 12.96
C ARG A 92 6.19 3.37 12.22
N ARG A 93 6.19 2.25 12.93
CA ARG A 93 6.31 0.95 12.28
C ARG A 93 4.96 0.56 11.67
N SER A 94 4.92 0.42 10.36
CA SER A 94 3.73 0.09 9.59
C SER A 94 3.55 -1.42 9.47
N SER A 95 2.31 -1.86 9.38
CA SER A 95 1.96 -3.23 8.97
C SER A 95 1.56 -3.25 7.50
N VAL A 96 1.87 -4.32 6.78
CA VAL A 96 1.50 -4.49 5.37
C VAL A 96 0.88 -5.86 5.17
N ARG A 97 -0.28 -5.93 4.50
CA ARG A 97 -0.96 -7.16 4.10
C ARG A 97 -1.14 -7.16 2.59
N ALA A 98 -0.75 -8.25 1.94
CA ALA A 98 -0.96 -8.45 0.51
C ALA A 98 -1.97 -9.57 0.27
N THR A 99 -2.91 -9.34 -0.63
CA THR A 99 -3.93 -10.32 -1.04
C THR A 99 -3.90 -10.49 -2.55
N ALA A 100 -3.74 -11.74 -3.01
CA ALA A 100 -3.92 -12.08 -4.40
C ALA A 100 -5.42 -12.13 -4.73
N LEU A 101 -5.84 -11.44 -5.78
CA LEU A 101 -7.21 -11.48 -6.29
C LEU A 101 -7.41 -12.70 -7.18
N ASP A 102 -8.64 -13.20 -7.29
CA ASP A 102 -8.99 -14.23 -8.29
C ASP A 102 -9.27 -13.57 -9.66
N PRO A 103 -8.47 -13.85 -10.71
CA PRO A 103 -8.72 -13.30 -12.04
C PRO A 103 -10.07 -13.68 -12.64
N ALA A 104 -10.66 -14.82 -12.26
CA ALA A 104 -11.94 -15.27 -12.80
C ALA A 104 -13.12 -14.43 -12.30
N THR A 105 -13.01 -13.84 -11.11
CA THR A 105 -14.08 -13.07 -10.48
C THR A 105 -13.75 -11.58 -10.36
N TYR A 106 -12.54 -11.18 -10.72
CA TYR A 106 -12.11 -9.79 -10.63
C TYR A 106 -12.62 -8.98 -11.83
N ILE A 107 -13.62 -8.13 -11.57
CA ILE A 107 -14.16 -7.19 -12.55
C ILE A 107 -13.70 -5.78 -12.20
N ALA A 108 -13.02 -5.13 -13.13
CA ALA A 108 -12.65 -3.72 -13.02
C ALA A 108 -13.20 -2.96 -14.22
N LEU A 109 -14.02 -1.95 -13.96
CA LEU A 109 -14.43 -0.96 -14.95
C LEU A 109 -13.51 0.25 -14.80
N ARG A 110 -13.02 0.77 -15.92
CA ARG A 110 -12.09 1.89 -15.97
C ARG A 110 -12.59 2.94 -16.94
#